data_AF-A0A956TQU5-F1
#
_entry.id   AF-A0A956TQU5-F1
#
_cell.length_a   1.000
_cell.length_b   1.000
_cell.length_c   1.000
_cell.angle_alpha   90.00
_cell.angle_beta   90.00
_cell.angle_gamma   90.00
#
_symmetry.space_group_name_H-M   'P 1'
#
loop_
_entity.id
_entity.type
_entity.pdbx_description
1 polymer ?
#
loop_
_entity_poly.entity_id
_entity_poly.type
_entity_poly.pdbx_seq_one_letter_code
_entity_poly.pdbx_strand_id
1 'polypeptide(L)'
;MSEQFEVERKYALGKGDLARVRKRLTEQGFVFVGTRHQQDHFVPGTRKHELLRVRREGTQHFALTFKERIAIDGEKTRRESEPEIHPIAAHLIVEAASRELRAPLPTLYKKRRDFKRAWGGFVAHVVLDYVPELGELFSSYFMEVEIIVEDAGEVARAKKLVKKIAERLLGDKRKRNKLSYRRMLFKTMKARKRFPKRWNRLTGKKKGRLDPRDTGAVGFSPTGKKVKQSKKSRKKGA
;
A
#
# COMPACT_ATOMS: atom_id res chain seq x y z
N MET A 1 -24.17 -9.60 0.86
CA MET A 1 -22.81 -9.36 0.33
C MET A 1 -21.86 -10.20 1.16
N SER A 2 -21.11 -11.12 0.55
CA SER A 2 -20.12 -11.92 1.28
C SER A 2 -19.00 -11.01 1.78
N GLU A 3 -18.56 -11.21 3.02
CA GLU A 3 -17.41 -10.49 3.56
C GLU A 3 -16.13 -11.03 2.92
N GLN A 4 -15.25 -10.13 2.46
CA GLN A 4 -13.96 -10.51 1.87
C GLN A 4 -12.82 -9.97 2.72
N PHE A 5 -11.85 -10.85 2.98
CA PHE A 5 -10.63 -10.54 3.74
C PHE A 5 -9.42 -10.48 2.81
N GLU A 6 -8.78 -9.32 2.75
CA GLU A 6 -7.58 -9.12 1.95
C GLU A 6 -6.32 -9.46 2.77
N VAL A 7 -5.59 -10.49 2.36
CA VAL A 7 -4.30 -10.86 2.94
C VAL A 7 -3.16 -10.43 2.02
N GLU A 8 -2.51 -9.32 2.35
CA GLU A 8 -1.49 -8.68 1.50
C GLU A 8 -0.10 -8.59 2.18
N ARG A 9 0.97 -8.75 1.39
CA ARG A 9 2.32 -8.27 1.75
C ARG A 9 2.96 -7.45 0.63
N LYS A 10 3.50 -6.29 1.03
CA LYS A 10 4.17 -5.32 0.16
C LYS A 10 5.67 -5.28 0.35
N TYR A 11 6.41 -5.18 -0.75
CA TYR A 11 7.86 -5.10 -0.78
C TYR A 11 8.31 -3.99 -1.73
N ALA A 12 9.29 -3.21 -1.33
CA ALA A 12 9.97 -2.28 -2.25
C ALA A 12 10.98 -3.06 -3.09
N LEU A 13 11.05 -2.76 -4.39
CA LEU A 13 11.94 -3.38 -5.34
C LEU A 13 12.97 -2.38 -5.83
N GLY A 14 14.26 -2.77 -5.83
CA GLY A 14 15.28 -2.08 -6.60
C GLY A 14 15.16 -2.40 -8.09
N LYS A 15 15.86 -1.65 -8.94
CA LYS A 15 15.83 -1.85 -10.41
C LYS A 15 16.20 -3.29 -10.81
N GLY A 16 17.25 -3.86 -10.22
CA GLY A 16 17.67 -5.24 -10.48
C GLY A 16 16.69 -6.32 -9.95
N ASP A 17 15.87 -5.97 -8.96
CA ASP A 17 14.88 -6.91 -8.41
C ASP A 17 13.70 -7.10 -9.34
N LEU A 18 13.27 -6.03 -10.03
CA LEU A 18 12.10 -6.08 -10.90
C LEU A 18 12.27 -7.11 -12.03
N ALA A 19 13.41 -7.11 -12.71
CA ALA A 19 13.68 -8.07 -13.79
C ALA A 19 13.70 -9.51 -13.26
N ARG A 20 14.36 -9.74 -12.11
CA ARG A 20 14.44 -11.04 -11.46
C ARG A 20 13.07 -11.56 -11.03
N VAL A 21 12.24 -10.69 -10.42
CA VAL A 21 10.87 -11.04 -9.99
C VAL A 21 10.00 -11.37 -11.21
N ARG A 22 10.08 -10.60 -12.30
CA ARG A 22 9.34 -10.89 -13.54
C ARG A 22 9.69 -12.26 -14.11
N LYS A 23 10.98 -12.58 -14.21
CA LYS A 23 11.46 -13.90 -14.66
C LYS A 23 10.91 -15.01 -13.76
N ARG A 24 11.04 -14.87 -12.43
CA ARG A 24 10.56 -15.85 -11.46
C ARG A 24 9.04 -16.03 -11.44
N LEU A 25 8.27 -14.98 -11.74
CA LEU A 25 6.82 -15.11 -11.87
C LEU A 25 6.47 -16.08 -13.01
N THR A 26 7.08 -15.90 -14.18
CA THR A 26 6.90 -16.80 -15.33
C THR A 26 7.40 -18.22 -15.05
N GLU A 27 8.60 -18.38 -14.49
CA GLU A 27 9.16 -19.69 -14.12
C GLU A 27 8.29 -20.41 -13.07
N GLN A 28 7.62 -19.65 -12.21
CA GLN A 28 6.67 -20.18 -11.23
C GLN A 28 5.24 -20.18 -11.78
N GLY A 29 5.03 -20.21 -13.09
CA GLY A 29 3.71 -20.43 -13.71
C GLY A 29 2.66 -19.37 -13.36
N PHE A 30 3.05 -18.16 -12.96
CA PHE A 30 2.12 -17.05 -12.85
C PHE A 30 1.76 -16.53 -14.24
N VAL A 31 0.47 -16.41 -14.51
CA VAL A 31 -0.07 -15.88 -15.76
C VAL A 31 -0.19 -14.38 -15.66
N PHE A 32 0.32 -13.66 -16.66
CA PHE A 32 0.14 -12.22 -16.78
C PHE A 32 -1.31 -11.90 -17.17
N VAL A 33 -1.97 -11.06 -16.37
CA VAL A 33 -3.37 -10.68 -16.59
C VAL A 33 -3.47 -9.39 -17.37
N GLY A 34 -2.62 -8.41 -17.09
CA GLY A 34 -2.69 -7.13 -17.76
C GLY A 34 -1.85 -6.04 -17.11
N THR A 35 -1.82 -4.88 -17.79
CA THR A 35 -1.25 -3.65 -17.26
C THR A 35 -2.35 -2.62 -17.09
N ARG A 36 -2.35 -1.92 -15.95
CA ARG A 36 -3.33 -0.89 -15.64
C ARG A 36 -2.64 0.41 -15.23
N HIS A 37 -3.24 1.52 -15.63
CA HIS A 37 -2.88 2.85 -15.15
C HIS A 37 -3.96 3.26 -14.16
N GLN A 38 -3.56 3.41 -12.89
CA GLN A 38 -4.48 3.72 -11.80
C GLN A 38 -4.20 5.13 -11.27
N GLN A 39 -5.28 5.89 -11.10
CA GLN A 39 -5.30 7.17 -10.41
C GLN A 39 -6.21 7.05 -9.18
N ASP A 40 -5.60 7.16 -8.01
CA ASP A 40 -6.21 6.94 -6.71
C ASP A 40 -6.42 8.29 -6.00
N HIS A 41 -7.66 8.76 -5.87
CA HIS A 41 -8.03 9.95 -5.08
C HIS A 41 -8.44 9.55 -3.66
N PHE A 42 -7.66 9.97 -2.66
CA PHE A 42 -7.96 9.66 -1.26
C PHE A 42 -8.96 10.64 -0.67
N VAL A 43 -10.13 10.11 -0.27
CA VAL A 43 -11.21 10.86 0.35
C VAL A 43 -11.08 10.75 1.88
N PRO A 44 -11.40 11.79 2.66
CA PRO A 44 -11.49 11.68 4.10
C PRO A 44 -12.50 10.58 4.49
N GLY A 45 -12.05 9.58 5.25
CA GLY A 45 -12.96 8.57 5.82
C GLY A 45 -13.80 9.18 6.95
N THR A 46 -14.97 8.60 7.19
CA THR A 46 -15.88 9.01 8.28
C THR A 46 -15.43 8.44 9.61
N ARG A 47 -14.75 7.28 9.60
CA ARG A 47 -14.29 6.58 10.79
C ARG A 47 -12.77 6.59 10.92
N LYS A 48 -12.31 6.46 12.17
CA LYS A 48 -10.89 6.27 12.45
C LYS A 48 -10.42 4.94 11.85
N HIS A 49 -9.28 4.96 11.17
CA HIS A 49 -8.66 3.80 10.50
C HIS A 49 -9.31 3.34 9.20
N GLU A 50 -10.37 4.00 8.76
CA GLU A 50 -10.95 3.81 7.44
C GLU A 50 -10.03 4.35 6.34
N LEU A 51 -10.07 3.72 5.17
CA LEU A 51 -9.58 4.24 3.93
C LEU A 51 -10.74 4.30 2.95
N LEU A 52 -11.07 5.52 2.53
CA LEU A 52 -11.96 5.78 1.42
C LEU A 52 -11.13 6.29 0.24
N ARG A 53 -11.38 5.75 -0.95
CA ARG A 53 -10.68 6.15 -2.17
C ARG A 53 -11.60 6.00 -3.37
N VAL A 54 -11.60 7.00 -4.24
CA VAL A 54 -12.10 6.86 -5.62
C VAL A 54 -10.91 6.52 -6.50
N ARG A 55 -10.94 5.35 -7.14
CA ARG A 55 -9.95 4.95 -8.15
C ARG A 55 -10.53 5.14 -9.53
N ARG A 56 -9.72 5.64 -10.45
CA ARG A 56 -9.95 5.62 -11.90
C ARG A 56 -8.94 4.67 -12.55
N GLU A 57 -9.42 3.77 -13.40
CA GLU A 57 -8.62 2.91 -14.27
C GLU A 57 -9.00 3.19 -15.73
N GLY A 58 -8.08 3.76 -16.52
CA GLY A 58 -8.41 4.18 -17.88
C GLY A 58 -9.42 5.33 -17.93
N THR A 59 -10.31 5.34 -18.92
CA THR A 59 -11.31 6.41 -19.12
C THR A 59 -12.67 6.12 -18.52
N GLN A 60 -13.06 4.84 -18.40
CA GLN A 60 -14.43 4.45 -18.07
C GLN A 60 -14.59 3.69 -16.76
N HIS A 61 -13.53 3.10 -16.20
CA HIS A 61 -13.65 2.31 -14.98
C HIS A 61 -13.35 3.16 -13.75
N PHE A 62 -14.34 3.23 -12.86
CA PHE A 62 -14.23 3.92 -11.58
C PHE A 62 -14.66 2.98 -10.46
N ALA A 63 -13.90 2.95 -9.38
CA ALA A 63 -14.22 2.14 -8.22
C ALA A 63 -14.17 2.97 -6.95
N LEU A 64 -15.09 2.71 -6.03
CA LEU A 64 -15.10 3.30 -4.70
C LEU A 64 -14.59 2.27 -3.69
N THR A 65 -13.35 2.42 -3.26
CA THR A 65 -12.76 1.50 -2.28
C THR A 65 -13.04 1.96 -0.86
N PHE A 66 -13.59 1.06 -0.07
CA PHE A 66 -13.65 1.16 1.39
C PHE A 66 -12.75 0.07 1.98
N LYS A 67 -11.71 0.45 2.74
CA LYS A 67 -10.90 -0.50 3.51
C LYS A 67 -10.95 -0.16 5.00
N GLU A 68 -11.29 -1.14 5.82
CA GLU A 68 -11.31 -1.05 7.27
C GLU A 68 -10.33 -2.05 7.89
N ARG A 69 -9.64 -1.66 8.96
CA ARG A 69 -8.82 -2.59 9.73
C ARG A 69 -9.68 -3.28 10.76
N ILE A 70 -9.67 -4.61 10.73
CA ILE A 70 -10.36 -5.45 11.71
C ILE A 70 -9.36 -6.42 12.36
N ALA A 71 -9.76 -7.01 13.49
CA ALA A 71 -9.02 -8.08 14.14
C ALA A 71 -9.89 -9.33 14.13
N ILE A 72 -9.33 -10.44 13.66
CA ILE A 72 -9.95 -11.76 13.64
C ILE A 72 -8.99 -12.66 14.40
N ASP A 73 -9.44 -13.28 15.49
CA ASP A 73 -8.62 -14.17 16.33
C ASP A 73 -7.29 -13.54 16.77
N GLY A 74 -7.33 -12.25 17.15
CA GLY A 74 -6.13 -11.48 17.55
C GLY A 74 -5.22 -11.06 16.39
N GLU A 75 -5.48 -11.56 15.18
CA GLU A 75 -4.72 -11.28 13.97
C GLU A 75 -5.32 -10.08 13.21
N LYS A 76 -4.50 -9.05 12.98
CA LYS A 76 -4.93 -7.86 12.21
C LYS A 76 -5.08 -8.23 10.74
N THR A 77 -6.24 -7.94 10.18
CA THR A 77 -6.52 -8.06 8.74
C THR A 77 -7.25 -6.80 8.23
N ARG A 78 -7.63 -6.79 6.95
CA ARG A 78 -8.47 -5.75 6.38
C ARG A 78 -9.72 -6.36 5.78
N ARG A 79 -10.84 -5.71 6.05
CA ARG A 79 -12.06 -5.86 5.29
C ARG A 79 -12.06 -4.83 4.18
N GLU A 80 -12.40 -5.26 2.99
CA GLU A 80 -12.46 -4.40 1.80
C GLU A 80 -13.75 -4.60 1.03
N SER A 81 -14.31 -3.50 0.54
CA SER A 81 -15.30 -3.49 -0.51
C SER A 81 -14.88 -2.50 -1.59
N GLU A 82 -14.89 -2.92 -2.84
CA GLU A 82 -14.52 -2.09 -4.00
C GLU A 82 -15.59 -2.19 -5.10
N PRO A 83 -16.81 -1.68 -4.88
CA PRO A 83 -17.80 -1.59 -5.94
C PRO A 83 -17.34 -0.67 -7.07
N GLU A 84 -17.65 -1.08 -8.31
CA GLU A 84 -17.62 -0.18 -9.46
C GLU A 84 -18.71 0.89 -9.30
N ILE A 85 -18.39 2.13 -9.67
CA ILE A 85 -19.30 3.27 -9.56
C ILE A 85 -19.36 4.03 -10.87
N HIS A 86 -20.50 4.67 -11.13
CA HIS A 86 -20.67 5.48 -12.34
C HIS A 86 -19.69 6.68 -12.37
N PRO A 87 -19.13 7.07 -13.53
CA PRO A 87 -18.21 8.20 -13.65
C PRO A 87 -18.74 9.51 -13.06
N ILE A 88 -20.05 9.80 -13.22
CA ILE A 88 -20.69 10.99 -12.63
C ILE A 88 -20.62 10.94 -11.11
N ALA A 89 -20.94 9.79 -10.49
CA ALA A 89 -20.87 9.63 -9.04
C ALA A 89 -19.43 9.80 -8.54
N ALA A 90 -18.46 9.22 -9.25
CA ALA A 90 -17.04 9.37 -8.94
C ALA A 90 -16.61 10.84 -8.95
N HIS A 91 -17.02 11.59 -9.97
CA HIS A 91 -16.73 13.02 -10.08
C HIS A 91 -17.35 13.82 -8.94
N LEU A 92 -18.64 13.61 -8.64
CA LEU A 92 -19.34 14.30 -7.54
C LEU A 92 -18.69 14.04 -6.19
N ILE A 93 -18.28 12.79 -5.90
CA ILE A 93 -17.59 12.44 -4.64
C ILE A 93 -16.25 13.17 -4.54
N VAL A 94 -15.46 13.17 -5.62
CA VAL A 94 -14.15 13.84 -5.68
C VAL A 94 -14.29 15.35 -5.47
N GLU A 95 -15.24 15.98 -6.16
CA GLU A 95 -15.52 17.41 -6.06
C GLU A 95 -16.02 17.82 -4.67
N ALA A 96 -17.02 17.10 -4.13
CA ALA A 96 -17.55 17.39 -2.80
C ALA A 96 -16.46 17.27 -1.72
N ALA A 97 -15.64 16.22 -1.77
CA ALA A 97 -14.55 16.03 -0.81
C ALA A 97 -13.44 17.09 -0.95
N SER A 98 -13.13 17.51 -2.18
CA SER A 98 -12.18 18.59 -2.46
C SER A 98 -12.67 19.93 -1.88
N ARG A 99 -13.96 20.27 -2.08
CA ARG A 99 -14.61 21.46 -1.53
C ARG A 99 -14.59 21.47 -0.01
N GLU A 100 -14.92 20.36 0.63
CA GLU A 100 -14.89 20.25 2.09
C GLU A 100 -13.47 20.44 2.66
N LEU A 101 -12.46 19.87 2.00
CA LEU A 101 -11.05 20.07 2.34
C LEU A 101 -10.55 21.48 2.04
N ARG A 102 -11.23 22.24 1.18
CA ARG A 102 -10.76 23.51 0.58
C ARG A 102 -9.37 23.37 -0.03
N ALA A 103 -9.11 22.23 -0.65
CA ALA A 103 -7.83 21.89 -1.28
C ALA A 103 -8.02 20.66 -2.18
N PRO A 104 -7.17 20.48 -3.23
CA PRO A 104 -7.17 19.26 -4.02
C PRO A 104 -7.00 18.00 -3.15
N LEU A 105 -7.68 16.93 -3.53
CA LEU A 105 -7.52 15.64 -2.86
C LEU A 105 -6.10 15.10 -3.04
N PRO A 106 -5.51 14.49 -1.99
CA PRO A 106 -4.32 13.68 -2.16
C PRO A 106 -4.55 12.62 -3.24
N THR A 107 -3.78 12.71 -4.32
CA THR A 107 -3.92 11.84 -5.49
C THR A 107 -2.64 11.07 -5.71
N LEU A 108 -2.76 9.79 -6.10
CA LEU A 108 -1.64 8.90 -6.37
C LEU A 108 -1.81 8.29 -7.77
N TYR A 109 -0.76 8.37 -8.56
CA TYR A 109 -0.68 7.70 -9.86
C TYR A 109 0.24 6.50 -9.79
N LYS A 110 -0.17 5.40 -10.41
CA LYS A 110 0.67 4.21 -10.54
C LYS A 110 0.37 3.41 -11.80
N LYS A 111 1.41 2.72 -12.27
CA LYS A 111 1.31 1.70 -13.32
C LYS A 111 1.42 0.33 -12.66
N ARG A 112 0.37 -0.47 -12.76
CA ARG A 112 0.25 -1.80 -12.16
C ARG A 112 0.36 -2.88 -13.23
N ARG A 113 1.11 -3.95 -12.96
CA ARG A 113 1.14 -5.16 -13.78
C ARG A 113 0.69 -6.33 -12.93
N ASP A 114 -0.39 -6.98 -13.35
CA ASP A 114 -1.06 -8.02 -12.57
C ASP A 114 -0.69 -9.41 -13.07
N PHE A 115 -0.48 -10.32 -12.13
CA PHE A 115 -0.20 -11.72 -12.36
C PHE A 115 -1.04 -12.57 -11.43
N LYS A 116 -1.50 -13.74 -11.89
CA LYS A 116 -2.32 -14.66 -11.09
C LYS A 116 -1.84 -16.11 -11.23
N ARG A 117 -2.03 -16.89 -10.16
CA ARG A 117 -1.80 -18.34 -10.16
C ARG A 117 -2.66 -19.01 -9.10
N ALA A 118 -3.27 -20.15 -9.44
CA ALA A 118 -3.82 -21.05 -8.44
C ALA A 118 -2.67 -21.69 -7.64
N TRP A 119 -2.66 -21.52 -6.32
CA TRP A 119 -1.61 -21.99 -5.44
C TRP A 119 -2.17 -22.41 -4.09
N GLY A 120 -2.00 -23.68 -3.72
CA GLY A 120 -2.33 -24.17 -2.38
C GLY A 120 -3.80 -24.00 -2.00
N GLY A 121 -4.70 -24.13 -2.97
CA GLY A 121 -6.15 -23.96 -2.81
C GLY A 121 -6.67 -22.53 -3.01
N PHE A 122 -5.78 -21.54 -3.19
CA PHE A 122 -6.17 -20.14 -3.36
C PHE A 122 -5.80 -19.61 -4.75
N VAL A 123 -6.45 -18.54 -5.19
CA VAL A 123 -5.95 -17.72 -6.30
C VAL A 123 -5.02 -16.66 -5.72
N ALA A 124 -3.72 -16.84 -5.92
CA ALA A 124 -2.72 -15.87 -5.53
C ALA A 124 -2.52 -14.83 -6.62
N HIS A 125 -2.55 -13.57 -6.21
CA HIS A 125 -2.31 -12.42 -7.06
C HIS A 125 -0.95 -11.83 -6.71
N VAL A 126 -0.16 -11.50 -7.73
CA VAL A 126 1.08 -10.74 -7.56
C VAL A 126 1.02 -9.54 -8.47
N VAL A 127 1.19 -8.36 -7.89
CA VAL A 127 1.14 -7.10 -8.61
C VAL A 127 2.50 -6.42 -8.55
N LEU A 128 2.95 -5.89 -9.68
CA LEU A 128 4.15 -5.07 -9.79
C LEU A 128 3.73 -3.64 -10.07
N ASP A 129 3.87 -2.79 -9.06
CA ASP A 129 3.48 -1.37 -9.11
C ASP A 129 4.70 -0.49 -9.34
N TYR A 130 4.63 0.40 -10.32
CA TYR A 130 5.52 1.55 -10.45
C TYR A 130 4.79 2.81 -9.99
N VAL A 131 5.35 3.51 -9.02
CA VAL A 131 4.70 4.65 -8.36
C VAL A 131 5.63 5.86 -8.37
N PRO A 132 5.60 6.71 -9.42
CA PRO A 132 6.58 7.78 -9.62
C PRO A 132 6.38 9.00 -8.71
N GLU A 133 5.19 9.20 -8.16
CA GLU A 133 4.81 10.47 -7.49
C GLU A 133 4.83 10.43 -5.96
N LEU A 134 5.50 9.45 -5.38
CA LEU A 134 5.68 9.39 -3.93
C LEU A 134 6.87 10.21 -3.41
N GLY A 135 7.52 10.99 -4.27
CA GLY A 135 8.71 11.79 -3.93
C GLY A 135 9.97 10.95 -3.77
N GLU A 136 11.13 11.61 -3.65
CA GLU A 136 12.46 10.98 -3.68
C GLU A 136 12.63 9.78 -2.74
N LEU A 137 11.99 9.80 -1.57
CA LEU A 137 12.11 8.75 -0.57
C LEU A 137 11.34 7.47 -0.90
N PHE A 138 10.30 7.56 -1.72
CA PHE A 138 9.32 6.48 -1.88
C PHE A 138 8.97 6.18 -3.34
N SER A 139 9.31 7.05 -4.29
CA SER A 139 9.09 6.80 -5.71
C SER A 139 9.92 5.61 -6.17
N SER A 140 9.26 4.51 -6.48
CA SER A 140 9.94 3.23 -6.74
C SER A 140 9.03 2.20 -7.39
N TYR A 141 9.60 1.01 -7.57
CA TYR A 141 8.87 -0.21 -7.89
C TYR A 141 8.50 -0.93 -6.60
N PHE A 142 7.35 -1.59 -6.61
CA PHE A 142 6.85 -2.38 -5.51
C PHE A 142 6.29 -3.69 -6.02
N MET A 143 6.36 -4.71 -5.18
CA MET A 143 5.63 -5.95 -5.35
C MET A 143 4.61 -6.05 -4.23
N GLU A 144 3.36 -6.33 -4.55
CA GLU A 144 2.38 -6.83 -3.57
C GLU A 144 2.04 -8.27 -3.93
N VAL A 145 1.95 -9.12 -2.90
CA VAL A 145 1.40 -10.48 -3.01
C VAL A 145 0.13 -10.48 -2.18
N GLU A 146 -1.00 -10.80 -2.80
CA GLU A 146 -2.32 -10.75 -2.20
C GLU A 146 -3.07 -12.07 -2.44
N ILE A 147 -3.86 -12.44 -1.44
CA ILE A 147 -4.89 -13.49 -1.52
C ILE A 147 -6.14 -12.91 -0.87
N ILE A 148 -7.29 -13.07 -1.54
CA ILE A 148 -8.60 -12.73 -1.00
C ILE A 148 -9.22 -14.04 -0.50
N VAL A 149 -9.73 -14.03 0.73
CA VAL A 149 -10.47 -15.17 1.32
C VAL A 149 -11.84 -14.69 1.79
N GLU A 150 -12.85 -15.54 1.66
CA GLU A 150 -14.22 -15.27 2.14
C GLU A 150 -14.44 -15.80 3.56
N ASP A 151 -13.74 -16.87 3.94
CA ASP A 151 -13.77 -17.41 5.30
C ASP A 151 -12.64 -16.82 6.16
N ALA A 152 -13.03 -16.25 7.30
CA ALA A 152 -12.14 -15.75 8.34
C ALA A 152 -11.14 -16.82 8.84
N GLY A 153 -11.57 -18.09 8.91
CA GLY A 153 -10.75 -19.23 9.32
C GLY A 153 -9.54 -19.48 8.41
N GLU A 154 -9.60 -19.05 7.15
CA GLU A 154 -8.53 -19.26 6.17
C GLU A 154 -7.44 -18.18 6.19
N VAL A 155 -7.67 -17.05 6.88
CA VAL A 155 -6.76 -15.89 6.89
C VAL A 155 -5.35 -16.27 7.35
N ALA A 156 -5.22 -17.12 8.38
CA ALA A 156 -3.91 -17.56 8.88
C ALA A 156 -3.14 -18.40 7.84
N ARG A 157 -3.83 -19.29 7.12
CA ARG A 157 -3.26 -20.12 6.05
C ARG A 157 -2.85 -19.25 4.86
N ALA A 158 -3.71 -18.34 4.43
CA ALA A 158 -3.40 -17.36 3.37
C ALA A 158 -2.17 -16.50 3.74
N LYS A 159 -2.05 -16.04 5.00
CA LYS A 159 -0.89 -15.27 5.48
C LYS A 159 0.43 -16.04 5.35
N LYS A 160 0.42 -17.33 5.71
CA LYS A 160 1.59 -18.22 5.55
C LYS A 160 1.94 -18.39 4.07
N LEU A 161 0.93 -18.57 3.22
CA LEU A 161 1.15 -18.75 1.78
C LEU A 161 1.68 -17.49 1.09
N VAL A 162 1.09 -16.31 1.35
CA VAL A 162 1.56 -15.01 0.85
C VAL A 162 3.03 -14.79 1.22
N LYS A 163 3.42 -15.13 2.45
CA LYS A 163 4.82 -15.07 2.88
C LYS A 163 5.70 -16.01 2.04
N LYS A 164 5.30 -17.27 1.86
CA LYS A 164 6.05 -18.29 1.10
C LYS A 164 6.22 -17.89 -0.37
N ILE A 165 5.17 -17.36 -1.00
CA ILE A 165 5.23 -16.85 -2.38
C ILE A 165 6.22 -15.70 -2.48
N ALA A 166 6.13 -14.71 -1.57
CA ALA A 166 7.04 -13.57 -1.58
C ALA A 166 8.52 -13.99 -1.38
N GLU A 167 8.78 -14.96 -0.49
CA GLU A 167 10.13 -15.51 -0.26
C GLU A 167 10.68 -16.18 -1.53
N ARG A 168 9.86 -16.99 -2.22
CA ARG A 168 10.26 -17.63 -3.50
C ARG A 168 10.53 -16.61 -4.61
N LEU A 169 9.72 -15.56 -4.71
CA LEU A 169 9.89 -14.54 -5.76
C LEU A 169 11.10 -13.64 -5.49
N LEU A 170 11.33 -13.25 -4.23
CA LEU A 170 12.43 -12.34 -3.88
C LEU A 170 13.77 -13.04 -3.70
N GLY A 171 13.78 -14.33 -3.34
CA GLY A 171 14.98 -15.15 -3.15
C GLY A 171 15.64 -15.00 -1.78
N ASP A 172 15.30 -13.95 -1.04
CA ASP A 172 15.83 -13.66 0.30
C ASP A 172 14.71 -13.27 1.26
N LYS A 173 14.98 -13.39 2.56
CA LYS A 173 14.14 -12.85 3.64
C LYS A 173 14.21 -11.32 3.66
N ARG A 174 13.56 -10.66 2.71
CA ARG A 174 13.46 -9.20 2.66
C ARG A 174 12.51 -8.65 3.72
N LYS A 175 12.85 -7.47 4.21
CA LYS A 175 11.96 -6.72 5.10
C LYS A 175 10.75 -6.20 4.33
N ARG A 176 9.56 -6.54 4.81
CA ARG A 176 8.29 -6.01 4.28
C ARG A 176 8.26 -4.48 4.39
N ASN A 177 7.75 -3.80 3.37
CA ASN A 177 7.36 -2.41 3.50
C ASN A 177 6.02 -2.34 4.25
N LYS A 178 6.02 -1.73 5.44
CA LYS A 178 4.82 -1.62 6.30
C LYS A 178 3.96 -0.38 5.97
N LEU A 179 4.44 0.54 5.14
CA LEU A 179 3.70 1.74 4.77
C LEU A 179 2.76 1.45 3.62
N SER A 180 1.52 1.93 3.72
CA SER A 180 0.61 1.98 2.57
C SER A 180 0.96 3.14 1.65
N TYR A 181 0.52 3.10 0.39
CA TYR A 181 0.73 4.20 -0.54
C TYR A 181 0.14 5.52 -0.04
N ARG A 182 -1.08 5.50 0.49
CA ARG A 182 -1.67 6.67 1.18
C ARG A 182 -0.72 7.31 2.19
N ARG A 183 -0.04 6.48 3.00
CA ARG A 183 0.86 6.99 4.04
C ARG A 183 2.15 7.54 3.47
N MET A 184 2.71 6.88 2.45
CA MET A 184 3.87 7.40 1.72
C MET A 184 3.52 8.75 1.08
N LEU A 185 2.39 8.84 0.38
CA LEU A 185 1.88 10.08 -0.21
C LEU A 185 1.71 11.18 0.83
N PHE A 186 1.04 10.90 1.95
CA PHE A 186 0.80 11.90 2.99
C PHE A 186 2.09 12.39 3.62
N LYS A 187 3.08 11.52 3.82
CA LYS A 187 4.41 11.93 4.30
C LYS A 187 5.08 12.87 3.30
N THR A 188 5.04 12.54 2.01
CA THR A 188 5.63 13.36 0.95
C THR A 188 4.94 14.71 0.82
N MET A 189 3.61 14.75 0.83
CA MET A 189 2.86 16.01 0.80
C MET A 189 3.15 16.89 2.02
N LYS A 190 3.30 16.29 3.21
CA LYS A 190 3.67 17.04 4.43
C LYS A 190 5.08 17.61 4.34
N ALA A 191 6.05 16.82 3.88
CA ALA A 191 7.43 17.28 3.66
C ALA A 191 7.48 18.46 2.68
N ARG A 192 6.61 18.46 1.66
CA ARG A 192 6.47 19.54 0.67
C ARG A 192 5.55 20.69 1.10
N LYS A 193 5.03 20.69 2.33
CA LYS A 193 4.03 21.66 2.85
C LYS A 193 2.76 21.78 1.99
N ARG A 194 2.38 20.71 1.27
CA ARG A 194 1.17 20.62 0.40
C ARG A 194 0.02 19.83 1.02
N PHE A 195 0.17 19.34 2.25
CA PHE A 195 -0.87 18.53 2.89
C PHE A 195 -2.08 19.38 3.33
N PRO A 196 -3.33 19.00 3.01
CA PRO A 196 -4.51 19.80 3.35
C PRO A 196 -4.65 20.02 4.86
N LYS A 197 -4.71 21.29 5.29
CA LYS A 197 -4.81 21.66 6.72
C LYS A 197 -6.07 21.09 7.39
N ARG A 198 -7.18 21.03 6.65
CA ARG A 198 -8.49 20.55 7.13
C ARG A 198 -8.58 19.03 7.27
N TRP A 199 -7.65 18.26 6.70
CA TRP A 199 -7.69 16.80 6.72
C TRP A 199 -7.82 16.21 8.14
N ASN A 200 -7.05 16.72 9.09
CA ASN A 200 -7.06 16.20 10.46
C ASN A 200 -8.38 16.49 11.17
N ARG A 201 -9.03 17.63 10.87
CA ARG A 201 -10.33 18.01 11.43
C ARG A 201 -11.42 17.05 10.96
N LEU A 202 -11.47 16.75 9.66
CA LEU A 202 -12.47 15.87 9.07
C LEU A 202 -12.32 14.41 9.51
N THR A 203 -11.09 13.96 9.76
CA THR A 203 -10.82 12.57 10.17
C THR A 203 -10.82 12.38 11.69
N GLY A 204 -11.25 13.38 12.47
CA GLY A 204 -11.29 13.31 13.94
C GLY A 204 -9.91 13.11 14.59
N LYS A 205 -8.81 13.38 13.88
CA LYS A 205 -7.45 13.21 14.40
C LYS A 205 -7.03 14.46 15.15
N LYS A 206 -6.85 14.36 16.47
CA LYS A 206 -6.23 15.41 17.29
C LYS A 206 -4.89 15.84 16.66
N LYS A 207 -4.67 17.16 16.54
CA LYS A 207 -3.41 17.74 16.03
C LYS A 207 -2.22 17.08 16.75
N GLY A 208 -1.24 16.60 15.98
CA GLY A 208 0.08 16.21 16.50
C GLY A 208 0.32 14.72 16.79
N ARG A 209 -0.69 13.83 16.82
CA ARG A 209 -0.45 12.39 17.00
C ARG A 209 -0.77 11.59 15.73
N LEU A 210 0.28 11.11 15.05
CA LEU A 210 0.16 9.88 14.27
C LEU A 210 -0.16 8.76 15.27
N ASP A 211 -1.08 7.86 14.93
CA ASP A 211 -1.41 6.75 15.82
C ASP A 211 -0.12 5.94 16.11
N PRO A 212 0.25 5.67 17.37
CA PRO A 212 1.42 4.85 17.70
C PRO A 212 1.34 3.44 17.06
N ARG A 213 0.14 2.93 16.82
CA ARG A 213 -0.06 1.65 16.11
C ARG A 213 0.19 1.75 14.60
N ASP A 214 0.40 2.97 14.08
CA ASP A 214 0.88 3.26 12.74
C ASP A 214 2.42 3.39 12.67
N THR A 215 3.18 3.43 13.78
CA THR A 215 4.65 3.31 13.71
C THR A 215 5.05 1.86 13.58
N GLY A 216 4.96 1.32 12.35
CA GLY A 216 5.87 0.26 11.96
C GLY A 216 7.28 0.84 11.97
N ALA A 217 7.89 0.90 13.15
CA ALA A 217 9.23 1.44 13.35
C ALA A 217 10.20 0.67 12.46
N VAL A 218 10.71 1.33 11.42
CA VAL A 218 11.97 0.96 10.80
C VAL A 218 12.57 2.18 10.11
N GLY A 219 13.82 2.47 10.46
CA GLY A 219 14.70 3.28 9.63
C GLY A 219 14.84 2.64 8.25
N PHE A 220 14.46 3.38 7.23
CA PHE A 220 14.71 3.06 5.84
C PHE A 220 15.90 3.91 5.42
N SER A 221 17.05 3.29 5.17
CA SER A 221 18.15 3.93 4.44
C SER A 221 17.98 3.56 2.98
N PRO A 222 17.66 4.51 2.08
CA PRO A 222 17.54 4.23 0.64
C PRO A 222 18.88 3.90 0.00
N THR A 223 19.98 4.22 0.68
CA THR A 223 21.35 3.97 0.24
C THR A 223 21.93 2.87 1.12
N GLY A 224 22.40 1.78 0.50
CA GLY A 224 23.05 0.65 1.17
C GLY A 224 24.41 0.99 1.80
N LYS A 225 24.60 2.17 2.40
CA LYS A 225 25.80 2.50 3.15
C LYS A 225 25.52 2.34 4.65
N LYS A 226 26.12 1.30 5.25
CA LYS A 226 26.29 1.23 6.71
C LYS A 226 27.14 2.44 7.12
N VAL A 227 26.54 3.41 7.81
CA VAL A 227 27.30 4.43 8.54
C VAL A 227 27.95 3.70 9.72
N LYS A 228 29.25 3.43 9.63
CA LYS A 228 30.06 3.04 10.80
C LYS A 228 30.05 4.23 11.75
N GLN A 229 29.36 4.10 12.89
CA GLN A 229 29.58 5.00 14.02
C GLN A 229 30.99 4.72 14.55
N SER A 230 31.94 5.59 14.24
CA SER A 230 33.23 5.60 14.90
C SER A 230 33.02 6.08 16.35
N LYS A 231 33.26 5.19 17.31
CA LYS A 231 33.42 5.58 18.72
C LYS A 231 34.72 6.39 18.81
N LYS A 232 34.61 7.72 18.90
CA LYS A 232 35.70 8.57 19.40
C LYS A 232 35.88 8.27 20.88
N SER A 233 36.94 7.55 21.21
CA SER A 233 37.49 7.47 22.56
C SER A 233 38.01 8.85 22.96
N ARG A 234 37.37 9.48 23.96
CA ARG A 234 37.97 10.61 24.69
C ARG A 234 39.02 10.03 25.64
N LYS A 235 40.31 10.23 25.32
CA LYS A 235 41.38 10.18 26.32
C LYS A 235 41.12 11.31 27.32
N LYS A 236 41.05 10.95 28.61
CA LYS A 236 41.29 11.89 29.71
C LYS A 236 42.80 12.06 29.83
N GLY A 237 43.29 13.30 29.74
CA GLY A 237 44.65 13.64 30.16
C GLY A 237 44.71 13.67 31.69
N ALA A 238 45.81 13.15 32.22
CA ALA A 238 46.29 13.40 33.57
C ALA A 238 46.89 14.81 33.65
#